data_AF-A0A956MK86-F1
#
_entry.id   AF-A0A956MK86-F1
#
_cell.length_a   1.000
_cell.length_b   1.000
_cell.length_c   1.000
_cell.angle_alpha   90.00
_cell.angle_beta   90.00
_cell.angle_gamma   90.00
#
_symmetry.space_group_name_H-M   'P 1'
#
loop_
_entity.id
_entity.type
_entity.pdbx_description
1 polymer ?
#
loop_
_entity_poly.entity_id
_entity_poly.type
_entity_poly.pdbx_seq_one_letter_code
_entity_poly.pdbx_strand_id
1 'polypeptide(L)' 'MRSSRRWLTCALLVAGVAACDGGPARIQRPTLGQPLADVSLEDTRGNAVAIADLAGQPALVNLWATWC' A
#
# COMPACT_ATOMS: atom_id res chain seq x y z
N MET A 1 20.11 41.26 3.82
CA MET A 1 18.78 40.72 3.44
C MET A 1 18.85 39.44 2.58
N ARG A 2 19.79 39.30 1.62
CA ARG A 2 19.92 38.10 0.75
C ARG A 2 20.37 36.80 1.45
N SER A 3 21.08 36.92 2.58
CA SER A 3 21.52 35.77 3.39
C SER A 3 20.35 35.09 4.09
N SER A 4 19.50 35.84 4.81
CA SER A 4 18.34 35.31 5.56
C SER A 4 17.34 34.54 4.69
N ARG A 5 17.16 34.94 3.43
CA ARG A 5 16.27 34.22 2.49
C ARG A 5 16.81 32.84 2.11
N ARG A 6 18.13 32.64 2.05
CA ARG A 6 18.78 31.35 1.73
C ARG A 6 18.65 30.35 2.88
N TRP A 7 18.72 30.82 4.13
CA TRP A 7 18.49 29.98 5.31
C TRP A 7 17.06 29.45 5.37
N LEU A 8 16.08 30.30 5.07
CA LEU A 8 14.67 29.91 5.00
C LEU A 8 14.42 28.88 3.87
N THR A 9 15.07 29.02 2.71
CA THR A 9 14.95 28.05 1.62
C THR A 9 15.55 26.69 1.97
N CYS A 10 16.72 26.64 2.61
CA CYS A 10 17.29 25.38 3.09
C CYS A 10 16.41 24.71 4.15
N ALA A 11 15.86 25.49 5.09
CA ALA A 11 14.97 24.96 6.12
C ALA A 11 13.68 24.35 5.54
N LEU A 12 13.09 25.00 4.54
CA LEU A 12 11.91 24.48 3.82
C LEU A 12 12.22 23.21 3.02
N LEU A 13 13.40 23.13 2.38
CA LEU A 13 13.80 21.94 1.62
C LEU A 13 14.05 20.73 2.53
N VAL A 14 14.67 20.91 3.70
CA VAL A 14 14.92 19.82 4.66
C VAL A 14 13.61 19.26 5.24
N ALA A 15 12.63 20.13 5.51
CA ALA A 15 11.32 19.70 6.02
C ALA A 15 10.54 18.84 5.01
N GLY A 16 10.70 19.08 3.69
CA GLY A 16 10.00 18.31 2.66
C GLY A 16 10.48 16.88 2.48
N VAL A 17 11.74 16.57 2.81
CA VAL A 17 12.33 15.23 2.63
C VAL A 17 11.95 14.27 3.75
N ALA A 18 11.72 14.78 4.97
CA ALA A 18 11.39 13.97 6.14
C ALA A 18 9.95 13.39 6.13
N ALA A 19 9.10 13.82 5.19
CA ALA A 19 7.72 13.34 5.09
C ALA A 19 7.57 12.04 4.27
N CYS A 20 8.66 11.52 3.71
CA CYS A 20 8.65 10.35 2.82
C CYS A 20 8.96 9.02 3.51
N ASP A 21 9.26 9.01 4.82
CA ASP A 21 9.46 7.77 5.56
C ASP A 21 8.10 7.18 5.95
N GLY A 22 7.55 6.37 5.04
CA GLY A 22 6.50 5.42 5.37
C GLY A 22 7.03 4.49 6.45
N GLY A 23 6.70 4.78 7.71
CA GLY A 23 7.14 4.01 8.88
C GLY A 23 6.84 2.52 8.74
N PRO A 24 7.43 1.68 9.60
CA PRO A 24 7.36 0.23 9.45
C PRO A 24 5.91 -0.25 9.37
N ALA A 25 5.61 -1.02 8.32
CA ALA A 25 4.29 -1.62 8.14
C ALA A 25 3.92 -2.41 9.40
N ARG A 26 2.87 -1.98 10.09
CA ARG A 26 2.38 -2.66 11.29
C ARG A 26 1.55 -3.86 10.85
N ILE A 27 2.03 -5.06 11.12
CA ILE A 27 1.23 -6.28 10.97
C ILE A 27 0.11 -6.23 12.00
N GLN A 28 -1.12 -6.07 11.51
CA GLN A 28 -2.32 -6.09 12.34
C GLN A 28 -2.77 -7.55 12.55
N ARG A 29 -3.50 -7.81 13.64
CA ARG A 29 -4.11 -9.11 13.84
C ARG A 29 -5.12 -9.37 12.71
N PRO A 30 -5.20 -10.60 12.18
CA PRO A 30 -6.19 -10.94 11.18
C PRO A 30 -7.60 -10.79 11.77
N THR A 31 -8.51 -10.28 10.96
CA THR A 31 -9.92 -10.20 11.34
C THR A 31 -10.63 -11.49 10.94
N LEU A 32 -11.05 -12.27 11.94
CA LEU A 32 -11.64 -13.59 11.73
C LEU A 32 -13.15 -13.50 11.54
N GLY A 33 -13.69 -14.34 10.64
CA GLY A 33 -15.13 -14.44 10.39
C GLY A 33 -15.75 -13.27 9.63
N GLN A 34 -14.96 -12.25 9.28
CA GLN A 34 -15.38 -11.17 8.40
C GLN A 34 -15.08 -11.53 6.94
N PRO A 35 -15.95 -11.12 6.00
CA PRO A 35 -15.64 -11.28 4.59
C PRO A 35 -14.36 -10.51 4.24
N LEU A 36 -13.60 -11.05 3.28
CA LEU A 36 -12.50 -10.30 2.68
C LEU A 36 -13.05 -9.05 1.98
N ALA A 37 -12.20 -8.05 1.77
CA ALA A 37 -12.55 -6.89 0.95
C ALA A 37 -13.07 -7.31 -0.43
N ASP A 38 -14.05 -6.58 -0.95
CA ASP A 38 -14.54 -6.75 -2.31
C ASP A 38 -13.48 -6.24 -3.29
N VAL A 39 -12.69 -7.18 -3.80
CA VAL A 39 -11.57 -6.91 -4.69
C VAL A 39 -11.75 -7.74 -5.95
N SER A 40 -11.63 -7.07 -7.09
CA SER A 40 -11.51 -7.69 -8.40
C SER A 40 -10.11 -7.46 -8.94
N LEU A 41 -9.49 -8.51 -9.46
CA LEU A 41 -8.19 -8.46 -10.13
C LEU A 41 -8.32 -9.03 -11.54
N GLU A 42 -7.38 -8.65 -12.42
CA GLU A 42 -7.24 -9.32 -13.70
C GLU A 42 -6.44 -10.61 -13.55
N ASP A 43 -6.94 -11.68 -14.17
CA ASP A 43 -6.17 -12.91 -14.33
C ASP A 43 -5.07 -12.75 -15.41
N THR A 44 -4.27 -13.79 -15.61
CA THR A 44 -3.17 -13.79 -16.60
C THR A 44 -3.63 -13.72 -18.06
N ARG A 45 -4.94 -13.76 -18.31
CA ARG A 45 -5.56 -13.65 -19.63
C ARG A 45 -6.35 -12.35 -19.79
N GLY A 46 -6.36 -11.48 -18.78
CA GLY A 46 -7.07 -10.21 -18.77
C GLY A 46 -8.55 -10.31 -18.40
N ASN A 47 -9.02 -11.44 -17.86
CA ASN A 47 -10.39 -11.53 -17.34
C ASN A 47 -10.45 -10.92 -15.94
N ALA A 48 -11.50 -10.15 -15.66
CA ALA A 48 -11.81 -9.75 -14.30
C ALA A 48 -12.25 -10.96 -13.46
N VAL A 49 -11.66 -11.13 -12.29
CA VAL A 49 -12.00 -12.16 -11.30
C VAL A 49 -12.21 -11.46 -9.96
N ALA A 50 -13.41 -11.58 -9.38
CA ALA A 50 -13.68 -11.12 -8.03
C ALA A 50 -13.32 -12.19 -7.01
N ILE A 51 -12.79 -11.80 -5.85
CA ILE A 51 -12.54 -12.76 -4.76
C ILE A 51 -13.84 -13.45 -4.34
N ALA A 52 -14.97 -12.74 -4.40
CA ALA A 52 -16.29 -13.27 -4.07
C ALA A 52 -16.69 -14.46 -4.95
N ASP A 53 -16.19 -14.55 -6.19
CA ASP A 53 -16.46 -15.66 -7.12
C ASP A 53 -15.83 -16.98 -6.65
N LEU A 54 -14.83 -16.91 -5.74
CA LEU A 54 -14.15 -18.08 -5.17
C LEU A 54 -14.87 -18.65 -3.94
N ALA A 55 -15.99 -18.06 -3.52
CA ALA A 55 -16.76 -18.52 -2.38
C ALA A 55 -17.32 -19.94 -2.57
N GLY A 56 -17.52 -20.65 -1.46
CA GLY A 56 -18.05 -22.02 -1.45
C GLY A 56 -16.98 -23.11 -1.40
N GLN A 57 -15.70 -22.77 -1.53
CA GLN A 57 -14.58 -23.67 -1.29
C GLN A 57 -13.52 -22.99 -0.42
N PRO A 58 -12.84 -23.72 0.50
CA PRO A 58 -11.69 -23.18 1.20
C PRO A 58 -10.59 -22.80 0.21
N ALA A 59 -10.18 -21.53 0.21
CA ALA A 59 -9.18 -20.98 -0.68
C ALA A 59 -8.10 -20.23 0.10
N LEU A 60 -6.88 -20.24 -0.43
CA LEU A 60 -5.76 -19.44 0.08
C LEU A 60 -5.44 -18.34 -0.92
N VAL A 61 -5.49 -17.08 -0.48
CA VAL A 61 -5.13 -15.93 -1.31
C VAL A 61 -3.65 -15.60 -1.10
N ASN A 62 -2.87 -15.64 -2.18
CA ASN A 62 -1.45 -15.30 -2.17
C ASN A 62 -1.21 -13.95 -2.84
N LEU A 63 -0.72 -12.97 -2.09
CA LEU A 63 -0.32 -11.66 -2.60
C LEU A 63 1.20 -11.68 -2.83
N TRP A 64 1.64 -11.56 -4.08
CA TRP A 64 3.05 -11.68 -4.45
C TRP A 64 3.42 -10.74 -5.59
N ALA A 65 4.72 -10.51 -5.74
CA ALA A 65 5.30 -9.82 -6.88
C ALA A 65 6.72 -10.36 -7.15
N THR A 66 7.26 -10.13 -8.34
CA THR A 66 8.61 -10.60 -8.73
C THR A 66 9.76 -9.95 -7.97
N TRP A 67 9.48 -8.83 -7.30
CA TRP A 67 10.44 -8.02 -6.54
C TRP A 67 10.21 -8.08 -5.03
N CYS A 68 9.19 -8.83 -4.60
CA CYS A 68 8.85 -8.97 -3.20
C CYS A 68 9.77 -9.99 -2.50
#